data_AF-A0A496ZX35-F1
#
_entry.id   AF-A0A496ZX35-F1
#
_cell.length_a   1.000
_cell.length_b   1.000
_cell.length_c   1.000
_cell.angle_alpha   90.00
_cell.angle_beta   90.00
_cell.angle_gamma   90.00
#
_symmetry.space_group_name_H-M   'P 1'
#
loop_
_entity.id
_entity.type
_entity.pdbx_description
1 polymer ?
#
loop_
_entity_poly.entity_id
_entity_poly.type
_entity_poly.pdbx_seq_one_letter_code
_entity_poly.pdbx_strand_id
1 'polypeptide(L)'
;MKDKHKKFIPLFVLLGIGIAFLLGWVIQLLWNATITPIFGSNAISYWQGVMLLVLFKILFSSHYNVHKEHHKKFHHPQPEFIRRHLQDEDEKTENKSE
;
A
#
# COMPACT_ATOMS: atom_id res chain seq x y z
N MET A 1 13.70 -16.01 -2.89
CA MET A 1 12.23 -16.22 -2.82
C MET A 1 11.55 -14.86 -2.64
N LYS A 2 11.42 -14.03 -3.68
CA LYS A 2 11.06 -12.60 -3.46
C LYS A 2 10.10 -11.98 -4.49
N ASP A 3 9.27 -12.73 -5.20
CA ASP A 3 8.53 -12.13 -6.34
C ASP A 3 7.08 -12.57 -6.47
N LYS A 4 6.51 -13.25 -5.47
CA LYS A 4 5.14 -13.80 -5.59
C LYS A 4 4.04 -12.76 -5.36
N HIS A 5 4.33 -11.68 -4.62
CA HIS A 5 3.32 -10.71 -4.18
C HIS A 5 2.91 -9.71 -5.28
N LYS A 6 3.79 -9.46 -6.28
CA LYS A 6 3.51 -8.52 -7.37
C LYS A 6 2.39 -9.00 -8.31
N LYS A 7 2.12 -10.31 -8.34
CA LYS A 7 1.07 -10.92 -9.16
C LYS A 7 -0.34 -10.85 -8.52
N PHE A 8 -0.45 -10.56 -7.23
CA PHE A 8 -1.75 -10.44 -6.54
C PHE A 8 -2.35 -9.03 -6.64
N ILE A 9 -1.52 -8.03 -6.93
CA ILE A 9 -1.96 -6.64 -7.15
C ILE A 9 -2.98 -6.53 -8.30
N PRO A 10 -2.75 -7.09 -9.51
CA PRO A 10 -3.75 -7.00 -10.57
C PRO A 10 -5.04 -7.74 -10.24
N LEU A 11 -4.99 -8.82 -9.45
CA LEU A 11 -6.18 -9.55 -9.02
C LEU A 11 -7.05 -8.72 -8.05
N PHE A 12 -6.42 -8.01 -7.12
CA PHE A 12 -7.11 -7.11 -6.20
C PHE A 12 -7.73 -5.91 -6.93
N VAL A 13 -7.03 -5.37 -7.93
CA VAL A 13 -7.53 -4.28 -8.78
C VAL A 13 -8.74 -4.75 -9.60
N LEU A 14 -8.67 -5.94 -10.18
CA LEU A 14 -9.77 -6.53 -10.95
C LEU A 14 -11.01 -6.78 -10.08
N LEU A 15 -10.81 -7.28 -8.85
CA LEU A 15 -11.88 -7.46 -7.87
C LEU A 15 -12.50 -6.12 -7.45
N GLY A 16 -11.67 -5.10 -7.18
CA GLY A 16 -12.15 -3.76 -6.85
C GLY A 16 -12.95 -3.11 -8.00
N ILE A 17 -12.53 -3.34 -9.25
CA ILE A 17 -13.26 -2.88 -10.44
C ILE A 17 -14.61 -3.59 -10.57
N GLY A 18 -14.64 -4.92 -10.35
CA GLY A 18 -15.90 -5.68 -10.37
C GLY A 18 -16.92 -5.18 -9.34
N ILE A 19 -16.46 -4.91 -8.10
CA ILE A 19 -17.31 -4.36 -7.04
C ILE A 19 -17.77 -2.93 -7.40
N ALA A 20 -16.90 -2.10 -7.94
CA ALA A 20 -17.25 -0.75 -8.37
C ALA A 20 -18.32 -0.77 -9.48
N PHE A 21 -18.18 -1.64 -10.48
CA PHE A 21 -19.18 -1.80 -11.53
C PHE A 21 -20.53 -2.27 -10.98
N LEU A 22 -20.52 -3.22 -10.03
CA LEU A 22 -21.75 -3.70 -9.39
C LEU A 22 -22.45 -2.58 -8.62
N LEU A 23 -21.68 -1.77 -7.87
CA LEU A 23 -22.21 -0.59 -7.18
C LEU A 23 -22.77 0.45 -8.15
N GLY A 24 -22.08 0.74 -9.26
CA GLY A 24 -22.59 1.68 -10.27
C GLY A 24 -23.89 1.20 -10.91
N TRP A 25 -24.00 -0.11 -11.16
CA TRP A 25 -25.21 -0.72 -11.68
C TRP A 25 -26.38 -0.61 -10.69
N VAL A 26 -26.14 -0.90 -9.41
CA VAL A 26 -27.14 -0.76 -8.34
C VAL A 26 -27.57 0.70 -8.20
N ILE A 27 -26.62 1.64 -8.23
CA ILE A 27 -26.91 3.08 -8.14
C ILE A 27 -27.73 3.53 -9.35
N GLN A 28 -27.41 3.09 -10.57
CA GLN A 28 -28.19 3.41 -11.77
C GLN A 28 -29.63 2.89 -11.65
N LEU A 29 -29.82 1.62 -11.27
CA LEU A 29 -31.15 1.01 -11.09
C LEU A 29 -31.96 1.73 -10.01
N LEU A 30 -31.34 2.00 -8.86
CA LEU A 30 -32.01 2.64 -7.74
C LEU A 30 -32.36 4.10 -8.08
N TRP A 31 -31.47 4.84 -8.73
CA TRP A 31 -31.74 6.20 -9.17
C TRP A 31 -32.86 6.27 -10.20
N ASN A 32 -32.85 5.37 -11.18
CA ASN A 32 -33.88 5.30 -12.20
C ASN A 32 -35.25 4.88 -11.62
N ALA A 33 -35.26 4.15 -10.50
CA ALA A 33 -36.48 3.77 -9.81
C ALA A 33 -36.99 4.83 -8.81
N THR A 34 -36.11 5.65 -8.24
CA THR A 34 -36.49 6.65 -7.22
C THR A 34 -36.61 8.05 -7.80
N ILE A 35 -35.54 8.58 -8.42
CA ILE A 35 -35.49 9.98 -8.84
C ILE A 35 -36.25 10.22 -10.14
N THR A 36 -36.15 9.33 -11.13
CA THR A 36 -36.86 9.48 -12.42
C THR A 36 -38.38 9.67 -12.25
N PRO A 37 -39.10 8.85 -11.44
CA PRO A 37 -40.53 9.08 -11.23
C PRO A 37 -40.84 10.31 -10.37
N ILE A 38 -39.95 10.74 -9.47
CA ILE A 38 -40.18 11.88 -8.57
C ILE A 38 -39.94 13.22 -9.29
N PHE A 39 -38.91 13.30 -10.13
CA PHE A 39 -38.50 14.55 -10.80
C PHE A 39 -39.01 14.66 -12.25
N GLY A 40 -39.59 13.60 -12.81
CA GLY A 40 -39.97 13.54 -14.24
C GLY A 40 -38.77 13.74 -15.17
N SER A 41 -37.55 13.61 -14.65
CA SER A 41 -36.30 13.89 -15.35
C SER A 41 -35.76 12.63 -16.01
N ASN A 42 -35.03 12.82 -17.12
CA ASN A 42 -34.51 11.71 -17.91
C ASN A 42 -33.67 10.74 -17.07
N ALA A 43 -33.85 9.45 -17.36
CA ALA A 43 -33.07 8.36 -16.78
C ALA A 43 -31.57 8.68 -16.83
N ILE A 44 -30.86 8.37 -15.73
CA ILE A 44 -29.40 8.41 -15.74
C ILE A 44 -28.90 7.43 -16.80
N SER A 45 -28.20 7.97 -17.79
CA SER A 45 -27.52 7.15 -18.80
C SER A 45 -26.36 6.39 -18.14
N TYR A 46 -26.01 5.22 -18.69
CA TYR A 46 -24.91 4.37 -18.23
C TYR A 46 -23.62 5.18 -17.99
N TRP A 47 -23.33 6.14 -18.86
CA TRP A 47 -22.17 7.04 -18.74
C TRP A 47 -22.23 7.99 -17.52
N GLN A 48 -23.42 8.43 -17.11
CA GLN A 48 -23.58 9.25 -15.90
C GLN A 48 -23.39 8.43 -14.62
N GLY A 49 -23.86 7.18 -14.59
CA GLY A 49 -23.56 6.26 -13.49
C GLY A 49 -22.06 5.97 -13.36
N VAL A 50 -21.36 5.81 -14.48
CA VAL A 50 -19.89 5.65 -14.51
C VAL A 50 -19.18 6.90 -14.01
N MET A 51 -19.62 8.11 -14.40
CA MET A 51 -19.03 9.37 -13.89
C MET A 51 -19.20 9.52 -12.38
N LEU A 52 -20.34 9.11 -11.82
CA LEU A 52 -20.58 9.15 -10.38
C LEU A 52 -19.64 8.17 -9.64
N LEU A 53 -19.40 6.98 -10.20
CA LEU A 53 -18.39 6.06 -9.70
C LEU A 53 -16.98 6.64 -9.77
N VAL A 54 -16.62 7.32 -10.86
CA VAL A 54 -15.31 7.99 -11.01
C VAL A 54 -15.15 9.07 -9.94
N LEU A 55 -16.22 9.82 -9.64
CA LEU A 55 -16.21 10.85 -8.61
C LEU A 55 -15.97 10.25 -7.22
N PHE A 56 -16.73 9.20 -6.86
CA PHE A 56 -16.51 8.48 -5.61
C PHE A 56 -15.12 7.86 -5.55
N LYS A 57 -14.64 7.32 -6.67
CA LYS A 57 -13.31 6.78 -6.77
C LYS A 57 -12.28 7.86 -6.52
N ILE A 58 -12.35 9.04 -7.12
CA ILE A 58 -11.43 10.14 -6.83
C ILE A 58 -11.50 10.57 -5.35
N LEU A 59 -12.71 10.63 -4.79
CA LEU A 59 -12.94 11.05 -3.40
C LEU A 59 -12.35 10.08 -2.37
N PHE A 60 -12.50 8.77 -2.59
CA PHE A 60 -12.01 7.73 -1.68
C PHE A 60 -10.64 7.16 -2.07
N SER A 61 -10.15 7.40 -3.29
CA SER A 61 -8.89 6.83 -3.79
C SER A 61 -7.65 7.59 -3.31
N SER A 62 -7.79 8.73 -2.63
CA SER A 62 -6.64 9.57 -2.29
C SER A 62 -5.98 9.27 -0.93
N HIS A 63 -6.51 8.37 -0.10
CA HIS A 63 -6.11 8.32 1.32
C HIS A 63 -5.43 7.03 1.82
N TYR A 64 -4.73 6.29 0.96
CA TYR A 64 -3.91 5.14 1.39
C TYR A 64 -2.43 5.39 1.14
N ASN A 65 -1.88 6.43 1.77
CA ASN A 65 -0.44 6.53 2.00
C ASN A 65 -0.04 5.52 3.09
N VAL A 66 0.23 4.28 2.66
CA VAL A 66 0.90 3.28 3.50
C VAL A 66 2.30 3.81 3.80
N HIS A 67 2.46 4.41 4.97
CA HIS A 67 3.77 4.71 5.55
C HIS A 67 4.55 3.39 5.66
N LYS A 68 5.52 3.19 4.77
CA LYS A 68 6.53 2.17 4.96
C LYS A 68 7.52 2.70 5.99
N GLU A 69 7.27 2.35 7.24
CA GLU A 69 8.23 2.43 8.35
C GLU A 69 9.59 1.85 7.91
N HIS A 70 10.57 2.73 7.68
CA HIS A 70 11.95 2.37 7.40
C HIS A 70 12.70 2.17 8.73
N HIS A 71 12.44 1.04 9.41
CA HIS A 71 13.32 0.60 10.49
C HIS A 71 14.65 0.08 9.92
N LYS A 72 15.62 0.98 9.72
CA LYS A 72 17.02 0.60 9.50
C LYS A 72 17.78 0.65 10.83
N LYS A 73 17.91 -0.53 11.42
CA LYS A 73 18.97 -1.06 12.28
C LYS A 73 19.89 -0.03 12.96
N PHE A 74 19.75 0.09 14.29
CA PHE A 74 20.81 0.50 15.20
C PHE A 74 22.13 -0.19 14.82
N HIS A 75 23.13 0.57 14.39
CA HIS A 75 24.52 0.13 14.39
C HIS A 75 25.04 0.32 15.80
N HIS A 76 25.34 -0.78 16.48
CA HIS A 76 26.08 -0.76 17.72
C HIS A 76 27.54 -0.44 17.39
N PRO A 77 28.10 0.74 17.74
CA PRO A 77 29.54 0.92 17.71
C PRO A 77 30.16 -0.08 18.69
N GLN A 78 31.11 -0.88 18.21
CA GLN A 78 31.89 -1.78 19.06
C GLN A 78 32.66 -0.92 20.07
N PRO A 79 32.52 -1.18 21.38
CA PRO A 79 33.15 -0.34 22.40
C PRO A 79 34.68 -0.52 22.41
N GLU A 80 35.38 0.61 22.50
CA GLU A 80 36.85 0.76 22.40
C GLU A 80 37.66 -0.15 23.36
N PHE A 81 37.05 -0.71 24.41
CA PHE A 81 37.73 -1.64 25.33
C PHE A 81 38.13 -2.95 24.64
N ILE A 82 37.34 -3.43 23.68
CA ILE A 82 37.63 -4.69 22.97
C ILE A 82 38.87 -4.52 22.07
N ARG A 83 39.04 -3.34 21.46
CA ARG A 83 40.22 -3.07 20.62
C ARG A 83 41.52 -3.09 21.43
N ARG A 84 41.52 -2.52 22.64
CA ARG A 84 42.71 -2.52 23.51
C ARG A 84 43.10 -3.92 23.96
N HIS A 85 42.12 -4.73 24.39
CA HIS A 85 42.40 -6.09 24.86
C HIS A 85 42.96 -6.99 23.76
N LEU A 86 42.55 -6.80 22.50
CA LEU A 86 43.13 -7.54 21.38
C LEU A 86 44.59 -7.13 21.12
N GLN A 87 44.88 -5.82 21.23
CA GLN A 87 46.22 -5.31 21.00
C GLN A 87 47.21 -5.73 22.10
N ASP A 88 46.76 -5.79 23.35
CA ASP A 88 47.57 -6.26 24.48
C ASP A 88 47.88 -7.77 24.40
N GLU A 89 46.97 -8.58 23.84
CA GLU A 89 47.19 -10.02 23.60
C GLU A 89 48.20 -10.25 22.45
N ASP A 90 48.08 -9.50 21.36
CA ASP A 90 48.99 -9.62 20.21
C ASP A 90 50.44 -9.25 20.62
N GLU A 91 50.64 -8.15 21.35
CA GLU A 91 51.98 -7.71 21.84
C GLU A 91 52.61 -8.75 22.78
N LYS A 92 51.81 -9.41 23.62
CA LYS A 92 52.29 -10.42 24.56
C LYS A 92 52.66 -11.74 23.87
N THR A 93 52.02 -12.05 22.73
CA THR A 93 52.39 -13.23 21.92
C THR A 93 53.69 -13.02 21.16
N GLU A 94 53.95 -11.80 20.68
CA GLU A 94 55.16 -11.44 19.92
C GLU A 94 56.41 -11.42 20.82
N ASN A 95 56.32 -10.79 22.00
CA ASN A 95 57.44 -10.72 22.96
C ASN A 95 57.81 -12.08 23.58
N LYS A 96 56.92 -13.07 23.54
CA LYS A 96 57.20 -14.44 24.03
C LYS A 96 57.87 -15.33 22.97
N SER A 97 57.88 -14.90 21.71
CA SER A 97 58.48 -15.63 20.59
C SER A 97 59.88 -15.16 20.19
N GLU A 98 60.36 -14.03 20.73
CA GLU A 98 61.76 -13.57 20.67
C GLU A 98 62.57 -14.05 21.89
#